data_AF-M7P4D9-F1
#
_entry.id   AF-M7P4D9-F1
#
_cell.length_a   1.000
_cell.length_b   1.000
_cell.length_c   1.000
_cell.angle_alpha   90.00
_cell.angle_beta   90.00
_cell.angle_gamma   90.00
#
_symmetry.space_group_name_H-M   'P 1'
#
loop_
_entity.id
_entity.type
_entity.pdbx_description
1 polymer ?
#
loop_
_entity_poly.entity_id
_entity_poly.type
_entity_poly.pdbx_seq_one_letter_code
_entity_poly.pdbx_strand_id
1 'polypeptide(L)'
;MSDISETSTPANTHDAMGFDKTCLLGLPFDCVSMAEAIAAIEHAIDSRSRCFLSTPNLNFAMTAQADPSFYQSVLESDLSVADGMPLVWTSRLMGAGVSVRVAGSDLFARLTETPRAKKIRVFFFGGASGIAEKAHHALNTYSPGAMSCGFYDPGFVDLDAMSKPEVIALINKAEPDFIVVALGAKKGQAWIMQNRDSLNAPVISHLGAVINFVAGEIERAPTAWQKSGLEWLWRIVQEPALWKRYVGDGAKAVWMLLSRILPFLIYRQIFRWSGTAKKALKIELTEHNDRLILSGALDSQGVELLERELAKHFAEREHVTLTLDLKALQYADLRGLAYLVSLSGRVKRSGCSVALVNTSLQLMRLARLAGIPAHFKLTSRNTAERNIQGDKVVD
;
A
#
# COMPACT_ATOMS: atom_id res chain seq x y z
N MET A 1 34.20 32.32 5.52
CA MET A 1 34.54 30.96 6.00
C MET A 1 33.40 30.55 6.91
N SER A 2 32.45 29.71 6.56
CA SER A 2 32.27 28.81 5.42
C SER A 2 30.77 28.56 5.32
N ASP A 3 30.16 28.92 4.19
CA ASP A 3 28.82 28.50 3.80
C ASP A 3 28.83 26.98 3.65
N ILE A 4 27.98 26.30 4.42
CA ILE A 4 27.67 24.89 4.19
C ILE A 4 26.44 24.88 3.30
N SER A 5 26.70 24.72 2.01
CA SER A 5 25.70 24.41 1.00
C SER A 5 24.92 23.16 1.40
N GLU A 6 23.63 23.31 1.65
CA GLU A 6 22.67 22.21 1.67
C GLU A 6 22.62 21.61 0.27
N THR A 7 23.33 20.50 0.08
CA THR A 7 23.16 19.64 -1.08
C THR A 7 21.82 18.92 -0.95
N SER A 8 20.85 19.35 -1.74
CA SER A 8 19.58 18.65 -1.98
C SER A 8 19.85 17.21 -2.45
N THR A 9 19.38 16.25 -1.66
CA THR A 9 19.44 14.81 -1.96
C THR A 9 18.59 14.53 -3.21
N PRO A 10 19.10 13.73 -4.19
CA PRO A 10 18.36 13.45 -5.42
C PRO A 10 17.05 12.70 -5.14
N ALA A 11 16.06 12.93 -6.01
CA ALA A 11 14.73 12.32 -5.96
C ALA A 11 14.83 10.78 -5.84
N ASN A 12 14.47 10.25 -4.67
CA ASN A 12 14.50 8.81 -4.40
C ASN A 12 13.45 8.09 -5.27
N THR A 13 13.90 7.53 -6.39
CA THR A 13 13.16 6.60 -7.24
C THR A 13 13.22 5.16 -6.72
N HIS A 14 13.98 4.90 -5.66
CA HIS A 14 14.02 3.60 -5.00
C HIS A 14 12.74 3.34 -4.22
N ASP A 15 12.34 2.08 -4.15
CA ASP A 15 11.33 1.64 -3.18
C ASP A 15 11.73 2.14 -1.80
N ALA A 16 10.87 2.91 -1.12
CA ALA A 16 11.24 3.68 0.07
C ALA A 16 11.88 2.81 1.18
N MET A 17 11.59 1.50 1.16
CA MET A 17 12.13 0.52 2.10
C MET A 17 12.84 -0.67 1.43
N GLY A 18 12.94 -0.70 0.09
CA GLY A 18 13.72 -1.69 -0.65
C GLY A 18 13.21 -3.14 -0.58
N PHE A 19 11.90 -3.36 -0.38
CA PHE A 19 11.34 -4.70 -0.24
C PHE A 19 10.85 -5.26 -1.58
N ASP A 20 10.96 -6.58 -1.74
CA ASP A 20 10.36 -7.27 -2.87
C ASP A 20 8.83 -7.07 -2.86
N LYS A 21 8.27 -6.47 -3.91
CA LYS A 21 6.82 -6.31 -4.05
C LYS A 21 6.19 -7.37 -4.94
N THR A 22 4.95 -7.74 -4.64
CA THR A 22 4.15 -8.66 -5.45
C THR A 22 2.72 -8.19 -5.60
N CYS A 23 2.10 -8.50 -6.74
CA CYS A 23 0.71 -8.18 -7.00
C CYS A 23 -0.16 -9.35 -6.55
N LEU A 24 -1.06 -9.08 -5.60
CA LEU A 24 -2.00 -10.06 -5.08
C LEU A 24 -3.39 -9.45 -5.10
N LEU A 25 -4.31 -10.09 -5.84
CA LEU A 25 -5.69 -9.61 -6.00
C LEU A 25 -5.78 -8.16 -6.51
N GLY A 26 -4.81 -7.76 -7.35
CA GLY A 26 -4.69 -6.43 -7.92
C GLY A 26 -3.99 -5.39 -7.05
N LEU A 27 -3.67 -5.68 -5.79
CA LEU A 27 -2.97 -4.77 -4.89
C LEU A 27 -1.48 -5.13 -4.79
N PRO A 28 -0.57 -4.14 -4.71
CA PRO A 28 0.83 -4.38 -4.37
C PRO A 28 0.97 -4.67 -2.87
N PHE A 29 1.76 -5.70 -2.56
CA PHE A 29 2.16 -6.07 -1.20
C PHE A 29 3.67 -6.20 -1.12
N ASP A 30 4.24 -5.75 -0.02
CA ASP A 30 5.61 -5.99 0.37
C ASP A 30 5.76 -7.42 0.90
N CYS A 31 6.72 -8.17 0.37
CA CYS A 31 7.02 -9.53 0.77
C CYS A 31 7.89 -9.53 2.02
N VAL A 32 7.34 -9.06 3.13
CA VAL A 32 8.06 -8.88 4.40
C VAL A 32 7.55 -9.79 5.50
N SER A 33 8.45 -10.17 6.39
CA SER A 33 8.14 -10.78 7.67
C SER A 33 7.69 -9.74 8.70
N MET A 34 7.11 -10.21 9.80
CA MET A 34 6.76 -9.33 10.94
C MET A 34 7.99 -8.60 11.50
N ALA A 35 9.15 -9.26 11.53
CA ALA A 35 10.38 -8.65 12.06
C ALA A 35 10.89 -7.54 11.13
N GLU A 36 10.89 -7.78 9.82
CA GLU A 36 11.28 -6.78 8.82
C GLU A 36 10.32 -5.59 8.80
N ALA A 37 9.00 -5.83 8.89
CA ALA A 37 8.01 -4.76 8.96
C ALA A 37 8.17 -3.89 10.23
N ILE A 38 8.49 -4.51 11.37
CA ILE A 38 8.82 -3.79 12.61
C ILE A 38 10.09 -2.96 12.42
N ALA A 39 11.19 -3.58 11.95
CA ALA A 39 12.45 -2.89 11.75
C ALA A 39 12.33 -1.69 10.78
N ALA A 40 11.51 -1.84 9.73
CA ALA A 40 11.15 -0.78 8.80
C ALA A 40 10.46 0.41 9.49
N ILE A 41 9.47 0.15 10.33
CA ILE A 41 8.74 1.18 11.07
C ILE A 41 9.63 1.86 12.12
N GLU A 42 10.44 1.08 12.83
CA GLU A 42 11.41 1.59 13.79
C GLU A 42 12.44 2.48 13.11
N HIS A 43 12.97 2.05 11.95
CA HIS A 43 13.84 2.86 11.13
C HIS A 43 13.17 4.15 10.68
N ALA A 44 11.90 4.11 10.27
CA ALA A 44 11.14 5.31 9.89
C ALA A 44 11.00 6.30 11.05
N ILE A 45 10.72 5.79 12.26
CA ILE A 45 10.65 6.60 13.48
C ILE A 45 12.01 7.24 13.81
N ASP A 46 13.08 6.45 13.80
CA ASP A 46 14.42 6.89 14.21
C ASP A 46 15.04 7.87 13.20
N SER A 47 14.87 7.60 11.91
CA SER A 47 15.34 8.45 10.81
C SER A 47 14.41 9.62 10.48
N ARG A 48 13.23 9.68 11.12
CA ARG A 48 12.16 10.64 10.81
C ARG A 48 11.67 10.57 9.36
N SER A 49 11.90 9.45 8.69
CA SER A 49 11.42 9.24 7.32
C SER A 49 9.93 8.88 7.30
N ARG A 50 9.25 9.29 6.23
CA ARG A 50 7.81 9.05 6.08
C ARG A 50 7.54 7.57 5.79
N CYS A 51 6.55 7.02 6.47
CA CYS A 51 6.08 5.65 6.30
C CYS A 51 4.56 5.61 6.50
N PHE A 52 3.83 5.64 5.40
CA PHE A 52 2.43 5.27 5.36
C PHE A 52 2.28 3.75 5.32
N LEU A 53 1.91 3.17 6.46
CA LEU A 53 1.60 1.76 6.59
C LEU A 53 0.13 1.48 6.23
N SER A 54 -0.06 0.56 5.29
CA SER A 54 -1.34 -0.11 5.05
C SER A 54 -1.22 -1.58 5.42
N THR A 55 -2.30 -2.11 5.98
CA THR A 55 -2.42 -3.54 6.33
C THR A 55 -3.60 -4.14 5.56
N PRO A 56 -3.54 -4.25 4.21
CA PRO A 56 -4.70 -4.69 3.46
C PRO A 56 -5.09 -6.12 3.85
N ASN A 57 -6.38 -6.28 4.13
CA ASN A 57 -7.02 -7.58 4.33
C ASN A 57 -7.91 -7.91 3.12
N LEU A 58 -8.69 -9.00 3.21
CA LEU A 58 -9.59 -9.38 2.12
C LEU A 58 -10.63 -8.29 1.79
N ASN A 59 -11.14 -7.59 2.79
CA ASN A 59 -12.09 -6.49 2.61
C ASN A 59 -11.44 -5.32 1.84
N PHE A 60 -10.16 -5.03 2.11
CA PHE A 60 -9.41 -4.02 1.35
C PHE A 60 -9.32 -4.43 -0.12
N ALA A 61 -8.91 -5.67 -0.40
CA ALA A 61 -8.83 -6.18 -1.76
C ALA A 61 -10.18 -6.10 -2.49
N MET A 62 -11.30 -6.40 -1.82
CA MET A 62 -12.63 -6.33 -2.43
C MET A 62 -13.10 -4.89 -2.63
N THR A 63 -12.84 -3.99 -1.68
CA THR A 63 -13.19 -2.57 -1.77
C THR A 63 -12.41 -1.89 -2.89
N ALA A 64 -11.12 -2.20 -2.99
CA ALA A 64 -10.22 -1.76 -4.05
C ALA A 64 -10.69 -2.14 -5.46
N GLN A 65 -11.45 -3.22 -5.63
CA GLN A 65 -12.01 -3.55 -6.96
C GLN A 65 -13.07 -2.55 -7.43
N ALA A 66 -13.83 -1.97 -6.50
CA ALA A 66 -14.99 -1.14 -6.78
C ALA A 66 -14.71 0.36 -6.62
N ASP A 67 -13.70 0.74 -5.85
CA ASP A 67 -13.44 2.11 -5.47
C ASP A 67 -12.04 2.58 -5.93
N PRO A 68 -11.96 3.42 -6.98
CA PRO A 68 -10.69 3.94 -7.50
C PRO A 68 -9.90 4.76 -6.49
N SER A 69 -10.57 5.54 -5.64
CA SER A 69 -9.91 6.38 -4.64
C SER A 69 -9.28 5.53 -3.53
N PHE A 70 -9.98 4.48 -3.12
CA PHE A 70 -9.45 3.52 -2.16
C PHE A 70 -8.31 2.69 -2.74
N TYR A 71 -8.42 2.25 -4.00
CA TYR A 71 -7.33 1.58 -4.68
C TYR A 71 -6.06 2.44 -4.68
N GLN A 72 -6.20 3.71 -5.09
CA GLN A 72 -5.10 4.66 -5.11
C GLN A 72 -4.46 4.85 -3.73
N SER A 73 -5.26 4.92 -2.66
CA SER A 73 -4.70 5.07 -1.30
C SER A 73 -3.77 3.93 -0.89
N VAL A 74 -4.08 2.69 -1.29
CA VAL A 74 -3.21 1.54 -1.02
C VAL A 74 -1.97 1.54 -1.90
N LEU A 75 -2.08 1.98 -3.17
CA LEU A 75 -0.91 2.12 -4.07
C LEU A 75 0.11 3.11 -3.56
N GLU A 76 -0.34 4.11 -2.81
CA GLU A 76 0.52 5.14 -2.23
C GLU A 76 1.03 4.80 -0.83
N SER A 77 0.82 3.57 -0.35
CA SER A 77 1.42 3.14 0.91
C SER A 77 2.92 2.90 0.73
N ASP A 78 3.72 3.36 1.68
CA ASP A 78 5.16 3.13 1.71
C ASP A 78 5.47 1.70 2.18
N LEU A 79 4.57 1.13 2.99
CA LEU A 79 4.59 -0.27 3.43
C LEU A 79 3.18 -0.86 3.36
N SER A 80 3.00 -1.94 2.60
CA SER A 80 1.73 -2.64 2.39
C SER A 80 1.89 -4.10 2.77
N VAL A 81 1.38 -4.48 3.95
CA VAL A 81 1.56 -5.83 4.51
C VAL A 81 0.26 -6.64 4.53
N ALA A 82 0.36 -7.94 4.27
CA ALA A 82 -0.82 -8.80 4.17
C ALA A 82 -1.43 -9.12 5.55
N ASP A 83 -2.60 -8.52 5.82
CA ASP A 83 -3.36 -8.72 7.05
C ASP A 83 -4.49 -9.74 6.83
N GLY A 84 -4.14 -11.03 6.83
CA GLY A 84 -5.11 -12.11 6.89
C GLY A 84 -4.69 -13.38 6.15
N MET A 85 -5.12 -14.53 6.68
CA MET A 85 -4.82 -15.83 6.08
C MET A 85 -5.35 -16.04 4.65
N PRO A 86 -6.53 -15.53 4.25
CA PRO A 86 -6.99 -15.67 2.87
C PRO A 86 -6.00 -15.09 1.83
N LEU A 87 -5.35 -13.97 2.16
CA LEU A 87 -4.31 -13.38 1.31
C LEU A 87 -3.07 -14.28 1.25
N VAL A 88 -2.61 -14.79 2.40
CA VAL A 88 -1.48 -15.73 2.45
C VAL A 88 -1.75 -17.00 1.64
N TRP A 89 -2.94 -17.59 1.75
CA TRP A 89 -3.33 -18.77 0.97
C TRP A 89 -3.35 -18.49 -0.53
N THR A 90 -3.92 -17.34 -0.92
CA THR A 90 -3.97 -16.93 -2.32
C THR A 90 -2.56 -16.67 -2.87
N SER A 91 -1.69 -16.03 -2.08
CA SER A 91 -0.29 -15.83 -2.43
C SER A 91 0.43 -17.16 -2.64
N ARG A 92 0.25 -18.15 -1.75
CA ARG A 92 0.84 -19.49 -1.91
C ARG A 92 0.35 -20.19 -3.18
N LEU A 93 -0.94 -20.13 -3.45
CA LEU A 93 -1.53 -20.68 -4.68
C LEU A 93 -0.94 -20.01 -5.93
N MET A 94 -0.74 -18.70 -5.88
CA MET A 94 -0.18 -17.92 -6.98
C MET A 94 1.35 -17.97 -7.06
N GLY A 95 2.03 -18.47 -6.03
CA GLY A 95 3.50 -18.37 -5.91
C GLY A 95 3.96 -16.91 -5.83
N ALA A 96 3.22 -16.05 -5.13
CA ALA A 96 3.43 -14.60 -5.13
C ALA A 96 4.51 -14.13 -4.14
N GLY A 97 4.97 -14.98 -3.21
CA GLY A 97 6.06 -14.67 -2.28
C GLY A 97 5.62 -14.20 -0.88
N VAL A 98 4.40 -13.69 -0.72
CA VAL A 98 3.83 -13.39 0.61
C VAL A 98 3.54 -14.71 1.33
N SER A 99 4.42 -15.07 2.27
CA SER A 99 4.42 -16.39 2.91
C SER A 99 3.82 -16.39 4.31
N VAL A 100 3.79 -15.22 4.96
CA VAL A 100 3.38 -15.00 6.35
C VAL A 100 2.33 -13.90 6.46
N ARG A 101 1.48 -14.02 7.49
CA ARG A 101 0.51 -12.99 7.87
C ARG A 101 1.21 -11.95 8.72
N VAL A 102 1.03 -10.67 8.38
CA VAL A 102 1.50 -9.54 9.18
C VAL A 102 0.27 -8.70 9.52
N ALA A 103 -0.34 -8.99 10.67
CA ALA A 103 -1.53 -8.26 11.12
C ALA A 103 -1.12 -6.94 11.76
N GLY A 104 -1.86 -5.86 11.46
CA GLY A 104 -1.56 -4.54 12.03
C GLY A 104 -1.66 -4.51 13.56
N SER A 105 -2.55 -5.32 14.12
CA SER A 105 -2.68 -5.50 15.58
C SER A 105 -1.50 -6.22 16.20
N ASP A 106 -0.96 -7.26 15.55
CA ASP A 106 0.23 -7.97 16.02
C ASP A 106 1.46 -7.06 15.94
N LEU A 107 1.57 -6.28 14.86
CA LEU A 107 2.65 -5.32 14.66
C LEU A 107 2.63 -4.24 15.74
N PHE A 108 1.46 -3.62 15.97
CA PHE A 108 1.32 -2.59 16.98
C PHE A 108 1.60 -3.13 18.39
N ALA A 109 1.06 -4.31 18.73
CA ALA A 109 1.32 -4.95 20.02
C ALA A 109 2.82 -5.20 20.25
N ARG A 110 3.55 -5.72 19.26
CA ARG A 110 4.99 -5.95 19.39
C ARG A 110 5.78 -4.65 19.60
N LEU A 111 5.43 -3.59 18.88
CA LEU A 111 6.05 -2.27 19.06
C LEU A 111 5.82 -1.71 20.47
N THR A 112 4.63 -1.91 21.04
CA THR A 112 4.28 -1.36 22.36
C THR A 112 4.72 -2.25 23.51
N GLU A 113 4.84 -3.57 23.32
CA GLU A 113 5.27 -4.53 24.35
C GLU A 113 6.80 -4.66 24.45
N THR A 114 7.55 -4.27 23.41
CA THR A 114 9.02 -4.33 23.42
C THR A 114 9.59 -3.14 24.17
N PRO A 115 10.29 -3.32 25.32
CA PRO A 115 10.86 -2.20 26.08
C PRO A 115 11.86 -1.38 25.25
N ARG A 116 11.79 -0.05 25.36
CA ARG A 116 12.64 0.89 24.62
C ARG A 116 13.17 1.99 25.54
N ALA A 117 14.41 2.41 25.33
CA ALA A 117 14.99 3.56 26.04
C ALA A 117 14.21 4.85 25.72
N LYS A 118 13.88 5.04 24.43
CA LYS A 118 12.97 6.07 23.95
C LYS A 118 11.66 5.42 23.52
N LYS A 119 10.61 5.60 24.31
CA LYS A 119 9.27 5.09 23.98
C LYS A 119 8.74 5.77 22.71
N ILE A 120 8.06 4.99 21.87
CA ILE A 120 7.37 5.49 20.68
C ILE A 120 6.19 6.37 21.11
N ARG A 121 6.13 7.61 20.62
CA ARG A 121 5.02 8.54 20.90
C ARG A 121 3.85 8.26 19.96
N VAL A 122 2.80 7.65 20.49
CA VAL A 122 1.60 7.27 19.72
C VAL A 122 0.50 8.32 19.88
N PHE A 123 -0.10 8.74 18.78
CA PHE A 123 -1.31 9.56 18.80
C PHE A 123 -2.50 8.76 18.26
N PHE A 124 -3.60 8.72 19.00
CA PHE A 124 -4.81 8.02 18.59
C PHE A 124 -5.82 8.98 17.95
N PHE A 125 -6.22 8.70 16.72
CA PHE A 125 -7.18 9.53 16.00
C PHE A 125 -8.42 8.72 15.58
N GLY A 126 -9.60 9.10 16.07
CA GLY A 126 -10.84 8.38 15.82
C GLY A 126 -11.10 7.23 16.79
N GLY A 127 -12.06 6.38 16.44
CA GLY A 127 -12.66 5.39 17.33
C GLY A 127 -14.11 5.76 17.66
N ALA A 128 -14.80 4.91 18.41
CA ALA A 128 -16.08 5.33 19.01
C ALA A 128 -15.81 6.30 20.17
N SER A 129 -16.85 7.05 20.58
CA SER A 129 -16.75 8.01 21.69
C SER A 129 -16.14 7.37 22.94
N GLY A 130 -15.10 8.02 23.49
CA GLY A 130 -14.35 7.57 24.67
C GLY A 130 -13.31 6.47 24.41
N ILE A 131 -13.29 5.82 23.24
CA ILE A 131 -12.33 4.72 22.98
C ILE A 131 -10.90 5.23 22.84
N ALA A 132 -10.70 6.37 22.17
CA ALA A 132 -9.36 6.94 22.01
C ALA A 132 -8.74 7.38 23.34
N GLU A 133 -9.57 7.92 24.24
CA GLU A 133 -9.19 8.28 25.60
C GLU A 133 -8.83 7.04 26.43
N LYS A 134 -9.65 5.98 26.39
CA LYS A 134 -9.33 4.71 27.05
C LYS A 134 -8.02 4.12 26.54
N ALA A 135 -7.81 4.10 25.22
CA ALA A 135 -6.57 3.63 24.62
C ALA A 135 -5.35 4.47 25.03
N HIS A 136 -5.52 5.79 25.13
CA HIS A 136 -4.50 6.71 25.63
C HIS A 136 -4.05 6.33 27.05
N HIS A 137 -5.01 6.16 27.97
CA HIS A 137 -4.71 5.78 29.35
C HIS A 137 -4.12 4.38 29.46
N ALA A 138 -4.68 3.39 28.76
CA ALA A 138 -4.21 2.02 28.79
C ALA A 138 -2.77 1.91 28.27
N LEU A 139 -2.44 2.57 27.15
CA LEU A 139 -1.09 2.55 26.61
C LEU A 139 -0.09 3.18 27.59
N ASN A 140 -0.43 4.32 28.20
CA ASN A 140 0.45 4.98 29.16
C ASN A 140 0.63 4.19 30.48
N THR A 141 -0.34 3.34 30.83
CA THR A 141 -0.28 2.53 32.05
C THR A 141 0.54 1.25 31.85
N TYR A 142 0.35 0.56 30.73
CA TYR A 142 0.82 -0.82 30.57
C TYR A 142 1.96 -1.00 29.57
N SER A 143 2.21 -0.04 28.67
CA SER A 143 3.20 -0.22 27.60
C SER A 143 4.62 0.12 28.07
N PRO A 144 5.58 -0.83 27.96
CA PRO A 144 7.00 -0.54 28.16
C PRO A 144 7.68 0.08 26.93
N GLY A 145 7.14 -0.12 25.72
CA GLY A 145 7.74 0.32 24.45
C GLY A 145 7.20 1.62 23.86
N ALA A 146 6.00 2.03 24.27
CA ALA A 146 5.31 3.19 23.74
C ALA A 146 4.64 4.02 24.84
N MET A 147 4.31 5.25 24.50
CA MET A 147 3.48 6.14 25.30
C MET A 147 2.48 6.83 24.39
N SER A 148 1.28 7.10 24.87
CA SER A 148 0.33 7.92 24.14
C SER A 148 0.61 9.39 24.40
N CYS A 149 0.97 10.13 23.35
CA CYS A 149 1.24 11.57 23.39
C CYS A 149 -0.02 12.43 23.18
N GLY A 150 -1.13 11.81 22.82
CA GLY A 150 -2.42 12.49 22.68
C GLY A 150 -3.46 11.59 22.01
N PHE A 151 -4.69 12.08 22.01
CA PHE A 151 -5.79 11.48 21.28
C PHE A 151 -6.75 12.55 20.80
N TYR A 152 -7.53 12.24 19.76
CA TYR A 152 -8.61 13.10 19.31
C TYR A 152 -9.73 12.25 18.67
N ASP A 153 -10.95 12.45 19.14
CA ASP A 153 -12.15 11.90 18.53
C ASP A 153 -12.86 13.00 17.71
N PRO A 154 -12.82 12.92 16.36
CA PRO A 154 -13.54 13.87 15.51
C PRO A 154 -15.07 13.62 15.50
N GLY A 155 -15.55 12.52 16.08
CA GLY A 155 -16.93 12.08 16.00
C GLY A 155 -17.36 11.68 14.59
N PHE A 156 -18.67 11.64 14.36
CA PHE A 156 -19.27 11.29 13.07
C PHE A 156 -19.43 12.51 12.17
N VAL A 157 -18.31 13.10 11.75
CA VAL A 157 -18.27 14.25 10.83
C VAL A 157 -17.76 13.86 9.44
N ASP A 158 -17.89 14.71 8.44
CA ASP A 158 -17.30 14.47 7.12
C ASP A 158 -15.77 14.60 7.13
N LEU A 159 -15.14 14.34 5.98
CA LEU A 159 -13.68 14.31 5.86
C LEU A 159 -13.05 15.70 6.09
N ASP A 160 -13.69 16.77 5.62
CA ASP A 160 -13.16 18.13 5.73
C ASP A 160 -13.27 18.67 7.14
N ALA A 161 -14.38 18.41 7.83
CA ALA A 161 -14.59 18.82 9.21
C ALA A 161 -13.56 18.20 10.18
N MET A 162 -13.09 16.98 9.92
CA MET A 162 -12.02 16.34 10.71
C MET A 162 -10.61 16.62 10.20
N SER A 163 -10.47 17.34 9.09
CA SER A 163 -9.20 17.74 8.48
C SER A 163 -8.91 19.24 8.64
N LYS A 164 -9.66 19.92 9.53
CA LYS A 164 -9.47 21.35 9.78
C LYS A 164 -8.03 21.63 10.24
N PRO A 165 -7.43 22.77 9.84
CA PRO A 165 -6.05 23.11 10.20
C PRO A 165 -5.76 23.07 11.71
N GLU A 166 -6.74 23.44 12.53
CA GLU A 166 -6.67 23.39 13.99
C GLU A 166 -6.56 21.96 14.56
N VAL A 167 -7.20 20.98 13.93
CA VAL A 167 -7.06 19.55 14.28
C VAL A 167 -5.67 19.06 13.91
N ILE A 168 -5.17 19.41 12.71
CA ILE A 168 -3.82 19.03 12.28
C ILE A 168 -2.75 19.68 13.16
N ALA A 169 -2.92 20.95 13.54
CA ALA A 169 -2.03 21.65 14.46
C ALA A 169 -2.03 21.01 15.86
N LEU A 170 -3.19 20.58 16.36
CA LEU A 170 -3.29 19.83 17.61
C LEU A 170 -2.48 18.54 17.57
N ILE A 171 -2.64 17.74 16.50
CA ILE A 171 -1.92 16.48 16.32
C ILE A 171 -0.41 16.74 16.25
N ASN A 172 0.02 17.71 15.45
CA ASN A 172 1.44 18.04 15.31
C ASN A 172 2.07 18.57 16.60
N LYS A 173 1.33 19.35 17.39
CA LYS A 173 1.78 19.85 18.70
C LYS A 173 2.04 18.73 19.71
N ALA A 174 1.38 17.58 19.55
CA ALA A 174 1.63 16.40 20.38
C ALA A 174 2.94 15.67 19.98
N GLU A 175 3.61 16.07 18.90
CA GLU A 175 4.86 15.49 18.38
C GLU A 175 4.81 13.94 18.28
N PRO A 176 3.86 13.37 17.53
CA PRO A 176 3.77 11.92 17.36
C PRO A 176 4.92 11.34 16.54
N ASP A 177 5.37 10.16 16.95
CA ASP A 177 6.18 9.24 16.15
C ASP A 177 5.30 8.27 15.34
N PHE A 178 4.08 7.99 15.83
CA PHE A 178 3.14 7.12 15.14
C PHE A 178 1.70 7.60 15.34
N ILE A 179 1.03 7.97 14.26
CA ILE A 179 -0.42 8.25 14.26
C ILE A 179 -1.20 6.97 13.90
N VAL A 180 -2.06 6.56 14.83
CA VAL A 180 -2.99 5.43 14.66
C VAL A 180 -4.37 5.98 14.33
N VAL A 181 -4.79 5.81 13.07
CA VAL A 181 -6.09 6.25 12.57
C VAL A 181 -7.10 5.10 12.71
N ALA A 182 -8.08 5.28 13.59
CA ALA A 182 -9.10 4.28 13.93
C ALA A 182 -10.49 4.63 13.36
N LEU A 183 -10.56 4.92 12.06
CA LEU A 183 -11.81 5.16 11.35
C LEU A 183 -12.28 3.90 10.59
N GLY A 184 -13.39 3.96 9.86
CA GLY A 184 -13.71 2.92 8.86
C GLY A 184 -12.65 2.91 7.75
N ALA A 185 -12.31 1.73 7.20
CA ALA A 185 -11.18 1.57 6.26
C ALA A 185 -11.13 2.63 5.14
N LYS A 186 -12.24 2.81 4.41
CA LYS A 186 -12.33 3.82 3.33
C LYS A 186 -12.08 5.24 3.83
N LYS A 187 -12.73 5.62 4.92
CA LYS A 187 -12.64 6.97 5.49
C LYS A 187 -11.27 7.25 6.10
N GLY A 188 -10.69 6.26 6.78
CA GLY A 188 -9.35 6.36 7.36
C GLY A 188 -8.26 6.51 6.30
N GLN A 189 -8.31 5.69 5.25
CA GLN A 189 -7.41 5.81 4.10
C GLN A 189 -7.55 7.17 3.41
N ALA A 190 -8.78 7.63 3.17
CA ALA A 190 -9.03 8.96 2.59
C ALA A 190 -8.51 10.10 3.48
N TRP A 191 -8.67 10.00 4.80
CA TRP A 191 -8.20 11.01 5.75
C TRP A 191 -6.68 11.08 5.78
N ILE A 192 -5.99 9.93 5.78
CA ILE A 192 -4.52 9.89 5.69
C ILE A 192 -4.08 10.50 4.37
N MET A 193 -4.72 10.14 3.26
CA MET A 193 -4.43 10.68 1.94
C MET A 193 -4.54 12.21 1.88
N GLN A 194 -5.55 12.80 2.51
CA GLN A 194 -5.75 14.25 2.54
C GLN A 194 -4.75 14.99 3.44
N ASN A 195 -4.30 14.36 4.53
CA ASN A 195 -3.59 15.08 5.61
C ASN A 195 -2.13 14.68 5.81
N ARG A 196 -1.66 13.55 5.28
CA ARG A 196 -0.30 13.02 5.52
C ARG A 196 0.83 13.99 5.17
N ASP A 197 0.60 14.95 4.27
CA ASP A 197 1.60 15.94 3.88
C ASP A 197 1.74 17.08 4.89
N SER A 198 0.66 17.36 5.62
CA SER A 198 0.61 18.36 6.70
C SER A 198 0.89 17.77 8.08
N LEU A 199 1.00 16.45 8.21
CA LEU A 199 1.28 15.75 9.47
C LEU A 199 2.78 15.53 9.64
N ASN A 200 3.30 15.86 10.82
CA ASN A 200 4.72 15.74 11.13
C ASN A 200 5.12 14.32 11.54
N ALA A 201 4.17 13.41 11.79
CA ALA A 201 4.51 12.05 12.18
C ALA A 201 5.24 11.31 11.04
N PRO A 202 6.30 10.56 11.35
CA PRO A 202 7.00 9.74 10.36
C PRO A 202 6.09 8.56 9.98
N VAL A 203 5.44 7.92 10.94
CA VAL A 203 4.59 6.76 10.70
C VAL A 203 3.12 7.13 10.86
N ILE A 204 2.32 6.79 9.86
CA ILE A 204 0.86 6.95 9.87
C ILE A 204 0.26 5.64 9.37
N SER A 205 -0.75 5.12 10.07
CA SER A 205 -1.43 3.89 9.66
C SER A 205 -2.89 3.93 9.98
N HIS A 206 -3.70 3.39 9.07
CA HIS A 206 -5.08 3.01 9.40
C HIS A 206 -5.07 1.67 10.12
N LEU A 207 -5.41 1.66 11.42
CA LEU A 207 -5.45 0.45 12.25
C LEU A 207 -6.75 0.39 13.04
N GLY A 208 -7.88 0.29 12.31
CA GLY A 208 -9.24 0.42 12.86
C GLY A 208 -9.49 -0.31 14.19
N ALA A 209 -9.31 -1.63 14.23
CA ALA A 209 -9.62 -2.42 15.43
C ALA A 209 -8.55 -2.34 16.54
N VAL A 210 -7.36 -1.83 16.23
CA VAL A 210 -6.23 -1.80 17.18
C VAL A 210 -6.55 -0.94 18.39
N ILE A 211 -7.22 0.20 18.19
CA ILE A 211 -7.61 1.08 19.28
C ILE A 211 -8.50 0.37 20.31
N ASN A 212 -9.40 -0.51 19.85
CA ASN A 212 -10.31 -1.26 20.73
C ASN A 212 -9.57 -2.35 21.53
N PHE A 213 -8.56 -2.99 20.92
CA PHE A 213 -7.69 -3.92 21.64
C PHE A 213 -6.87 -3.21 22.71
N VAL A 214 -6.32 -2.03 22.40
CA VAL A 214 -5.55 -1.24 23.36
C VAL A 214 -6.44 -0.71 24.49
N ALA A 215 -7.66 -0.28 24.17
CA ALA A 215 -8.65 0.16 25.15
C ALA A 215 -9.20 -0.98 26.04
N GLY A 216 -8.93 -2.24 25.70
CA GLY A 216 -9.41 -3.41 26.43
C GLY A 216 -10.89 -3.76 26.18
N GLU A 217 -11.51 -3.20 25.14
CA GLU A 217 -12.93 -3.43 24.82
C GLU A 217 -13.18 -4.76 24.10
N ILE A 218 -12.17 -5.25 23.36
CA ILE A 218 -12.26 -6.45 22.55
C ILE A 218 -11.14 -7.39 22.96
N GLU A 219 -11.47 -8.64 23.25
CA GLU A 219 -10.48 -9.68 23.52
C GLU A 219 -9.93 -10.24 22.21
N ARG A 220 -8.60 -10.40 22.12
CA ARG A 220 -7.98 -11.06 20.97
C ARG A 220 -8.41 -12.53 20.91
N ALA A 221 -8.53 -13.07 19.69
CA ALA A 221 -8.77 -14.49 19.52
C ALA A 221 -7.67 -15.34 20.19
N PRO A 222 -7.97 -16.50 20.78
CA PRO A 222 -6.94 -17.39 21.31
C PRO A 222 -5.88 -17.73 20.25
N THR A 223 -4.62 -17.90 20.66
CA THR A 223 -3.49 -18.10 19.73
C THR A 223 -3.70 -19.27 18.76
N ALA A 224 -4.39 -20.34 19.18
CA ALA A 224 -4.73 -21.46 18.32
C ALA A 224 -5.64 -21.05 17.13
N TRP A 225 -6.61 -20.16 17.37
CA TRP A 225 -7.52 -19.63 16.34
C TRP A 225 -6.81 -18.65 15.40
N GLN A 226 -5.89 -17.86 15.93
CA GLN A 226 -5.04 -16.99 15.12
C GLN A 226 -4.15 -17.81 14.18
N LYS A 227 -3.48 -18.84 14.71
CA LYS A 227 -2.57 -19.73 13.94
C LYS A 227 -3.30 -20.59 12.91
N SER A 228 -4.55 -21.00 13.18
CA SER A 228 -5.37 -21.75 12.23
C SER A 228 -6.05 -20.86 11.16
N GLY A 229 -5.96 -19.54 11.29
CA GLY A 229 -6.63 -18.60 10.40
C GLY A 229 -8.14 -18.44 10.64
N LEU A 230 -8.64 -18.90 11.79
CA LEU A 230 -10.05 -18.83 12.18
C LEU A 230 -10.38 -17.59 13.03
N GLU A 231 -9.45 -16.64 13.15
CA GLU A 231 -9.67 -15.39 13.89
C GLU A 231 -10.93 -14.63 13.43
N TRP A 232 -11.28 -14.70 12.15
CA TRP A 232 -12.51 -14.10 11.62
C TRP A 232 -13.77 -14.73 12.23
N LEU A 233 -13.76 -16.05 12.51
CA LEU A 233 -14.88 -16.75 13.13
C LEU A 233 -15.02 -16.34 14.60
N TRP A 234 -13.90 -16.22 15.32
CA TRP A 234 -13.89 -15.67 16.67
C TRP A 234 -14.46 -14.25 16.72
N ARG A 235 -14.11 -13.41 15.75
CA ARG A 235 -14.70 -12.06 15.65
C ARG A 235 -16.19 -12.05 15.34
N ILE A 236 -16.71 -13.01 14.59
CA ILE A 236 -18.18 -13.14 14.40
C ILE A 236 -18.86 -13.45 15.74
N VAL A 237 -18.23 -14.28 16.58
CA VAL A 237 -18.79 -14.60 17.91
C VAL A 237 -18.85 -13.34 18.79
N GLN A 238 -17.80 -12.51 18.78
CA GLN A 238 -17.78 -11.27 19.56
C GLN A 238 -18.61 -10.14 18.95
N GLU A 239 -18.65 -10.04 17.62
CA GLU A 239 -19.36 -9.00 16.87
C GLU A 239 -20.23 -9.63 15.77
N PRO A 240 -21.45 -10.11 16.10
CA PRO A 240 -22.29 -10.86 15.16
C PRO A 240 -22.57 -10.10 13.87
N ALA A 241 -22.72 -8.78 13.92
CA ALA A 241 -22.97 -7.94 12.74
C ALA A 241 -21.91 -8.10 11.61
N LEU A 242 -20.70 -8.56 11.94
CA LEU A 242 -19.63 -8.80 10.96
C LEU A 242 -19.93 -9.98 10.03
N TRP A 243 -20.87 -10.87 10.37
CA TRP A 243 -21.20 -12.04 9.55
C TRP A 243 -21.56 -11.67 8.10
N LYS A 244 -22.38 -10.61 7.92
CA LYS A 244 -22.83 -10.15 6.60
C LYS A 244 -21.64 -9.71 5.74
N ARG A 245 -20.69 -9.01 6.37
CA ARG A 245 -19.46 -8.56 5.71
C ARG A 245 -18.60 -9.75 5.30
N TYR A 246 -18.36 -10.70 6.20
CA TYR A 246 -17.52 -11.86 5.90
C TYR A 246 -18.10 -12.77 4.82
N VAL A 247 -19.43 -12.99 4.81
CA VAL A 247 -20.09 -13.75 3.74
C VAL A 247 -19.97 -13.01 2.40
N GLY A 248 -20.20 -11.69 2.39
CA GLY A 248 -20.07 -10.87 1.18
C GLY A 248 -18.64 -10.86 0.62
N ASP A 249 -17.65 -10.62 1.47
CA ASP A 249 -16.23 -10.61 1.09
C ASP A 249 -15.76 -12.01 0.68
N GLY A 250 -16.18 -13.05 1.40
CA GLY A 250 -15.88 -14.44 1.07
C GLY A 250 -16.46 -14.88 -0.28
N ALA A 251 -17.72 -14.54 -0.56
CA ALA A 251 -18.35 -14.83 -1.85
C ALA A 251 -17.63 -14.14 -3.02
N LYS A 252 -17.28 -12.86 -2.86
CA LYS A 252 -16.49 -12.13 -3.87
C LYS A 252 -15.10 -12.73 -4.04
N ALA A 253 -14.45 -13.15 -2.96
CA ALA A 253 -13.14 -13.79 -3.01
C ALA A 253 -13.19 -15.13 -3.76
N VAL A 254 -14.19 -15.97 -3.49
CA VAL A 254 -14.40 -17.23 -4.21
C VAL A 254 -14.68 -16.96 -5.69
N TRP A 255 -15.54 -15.98 -6.01
CA TRP A 255 -15.79 -15.61 -7.39
C TRP A 255 -14.51 -15.13 -8.09
N MET A 256 -13.68 -14.33 -7.42
CA MET A 256 -12.40 -13.86 -7.99
C MET A 256 -11.38 -15.00 -8.13
N LEU A 257 -11.35 -15.94 -7.19
CA LEU A 257 -10.54 -17.15 -7.28
C LEU A 257 -10.88 -17.93 -8.55
N LEU A 258 -12.17 -18.18 -8.79
CA LEU A 258 -12.66 -18.97 -9.92
C LEU A 258 -12.55 -18.22 -11.26
N SER A 259 -12.93 -16.93 -11.28
CA SER A 259 -13.03 -16.15 -12.52
C SER A 259 -11.72 -15.47 -12.95
N ARG A 260 -10.77 -15.27 -12.02
CA ARG A 260 -9.52 -14.54 -12.28
C ARG A 260 -8.28 -15.37 -11.96
N ILE A 261 -8.16 -15.84 -10.72
CA ILE A 261 -6.93 -16.48 -10.24
C ILE A 261 -6.68 -17.84 -10.89
N LEU A 262 -7.68 -18.72 -10.95
CA LEU A 262 -7.51 -20.02 -11.63
C LEU A 262 -7.16 -19.85 -13.11
N PRO A 263 -7.87 -19.00 -13.89
CA PRO A 263 -7.44 -18.69 -15.25
C PRO A 263 -6.06 -18.05 -15.32
N PHE A 264 -5.66 -17.21 -14.35
CA PHE A 264 -4.31 -16.65 -14.28
C PHE A 264 -3.25 -17.75 -14.21
N LEU A 265 -3.46 -18.78 -13.38
CA LEU A 265 -2.50 -19.88 -13.23
C LEU A 265 -2.36 -20.69 -14.53
N ILE A 266 -3.48 -20.97 -15.20
CA ILE A 266 -3.49 -21.64 -16.50
C ILE A 266 -2.76 -20.77 -17.54
N TYR A 267 -3.11 -19.48 -17.61
CA TYR A 267 -2.51 -18.54 -18.53
C TYR A 267 -1.00 -18.41 -18.30
N ARG A 268 -0.56 -18.29 -17.05
CA ARG A 268 0.87 -18.30 -16.68
C ARG A 268 1.58 -19.54 -17.17
N GLN A 269 0.98 -20.72 -17.02
CA GLN A 269 1.58 -21.98 -17.46
C GLN A 269 1.77 -22.01 -18.98
N ILE A 270 0.79 -21.51 -19.75
CA ILE A 270 0.89 -21.39 -21.21
C ILE A 270 2.06 -20.50 -21.62
N PHE A 271 2.27 -19.36 -20.95
CA PHE A 271 3.40 -18.46 -21.24
C PHE A 271 4.77 -19.04 -20.86
N ARG A 272 4.82 -19.87 -19.81
CA ARG A 272 6.04 -20.62 -19.46
C ARG A 272 6.40 -21.62 -20.56
N TRP A 273 5.41 -22.28 -21.15
CA TRP A 273 5.63 -23.24 -22.24
C TRP A 273 5.99 -22.57 -23.57
N SER A 274 5.44 -21.39 -23.89
CA SER A 274 5.75 -20.68 -25.14
C SER A 274 7.15 -20.05 -25.18
N GLY A 275 7.92 -20.11 -24.09
CA GLY A 275 9.23 -19.48 -23.97
C GLY A 275 9.20 -17.95 -23.89
N THR A 276 8.02 -17.33 -23.99
CA THR A 276 7.83 -15.88 -23.94
C THR A 276 8.27 -15.29 -22.59
N ALA A 277 8.00 -16.03 -21.50
CA ALA A 277 8.44 -15.64 -20.15
C ALA A 277 9.96 -15.68 -19.95
N LYS A 278 10.74 -16.24 -20.89
CA LYS A 278 12.22 -16.30 -20.81
C LYS A 278 12.92 -15.18 -21.58
N LYS A 279 12.17 -14.33 -22.28
CA LYS A 279 12.76 -13.22 -23.04
C LYS A 279 13.15 -12.12 -22.07
N ALA A 280 14.45 -11.90 -21.88
CA ALA A 280 14.96 -10.82 -21.05
C ALA A 280 14.34 -9.48 -21.43
N LEU A 281 14.07 -8.64 -20.43
CA LEU A 281 13.61 -7.29 -20.64
C LEU A 281 14.64 -6.51 -21.47
N LYS A 282 14.17 -5.83 -22.51
CA LYS A 282 14.94 -4.81 -23.22
C LYS A 282 14.25 -3.47 -23.08
N ILE A 283 15.05 -2.44 -22.82
CA ILE A 283 14.62 -1.07 -22.61
C ILE A 283 15.29 -0.24 -23.70
N GLU A 284 14.49 0.40 -24.56
CA GLU A 284 14.97 1.31 -25.59
C GLU A 284 14.48 2.72 -25.28
N LEU A 285 15.41 3.67 -25.12
CA LEU A 285 15.10 5.07 -24.87
C LEU A 285 15.00 5.80 -26.21
N THR A 286 13.88 6.48 -26.45
CA THR A 286 13.71 7.30 -27.66
C THR A 286 14.21 8.71 -27.36
N GLU A 287 15.20 9.19 -28.12
CA GLU A 287 15.90 10.48 -27.88
C GLU A 287 14.96 11.71 -27.85
N HIS A 288 13.78 11.62 -28.47
CA HIS A 288 12.94 12.79 -28.71
C HIS A 288 11.77 13.02 -27.73
N ASN A 289 11.43 12.11 -26.81
CA ASN A 289 10.13 12.20 -26.09
C ASN A 289 10.10 11.60 -24.66
N ASP A 290 11.23 11.46 -23.97
CA ASP A 290 11.27 10.84 -22.62
C ASP A 290 10.43 9.56 -22.55
N ARG A 291 10.64 8.72 -23.55
CA ARG A 291 9.85 7.51 -23.80
C ARG A 291 10.73 6.30 -23.72
N LEU A 292 10.41 5.40 -22.80
CA LEU A 292 11.03 4.08 -22.69
C LEU A 292 10.10 3.03 -23.33
N ILE A 293 10.62 2.33 -24.34
CA ILE A 293 9.93 1.21 -24.96
C ILE A 293 10.38 -0.06 -24.25
N LEU A 294 9.43 -0.74 -23.61
CA LEU A 294 9.68 -2.00 -22.92
C LEU A 294 9.31 -3.17 -23.83
N SER A 295 10.25 -4.11 -24.01
CA SER A 295 10.00 -5.34 -24.75
C SER A 295 10.54 -6.58 -24.03
N GLY A 296 9.97 -7.75 -24.34
CA GLY A 296 10.31 -9.00 -23.65
C GLY A 296 9.38 -9.31 -22.48
N ALA A 297 9.94 -9.76 -21.35
CA ALA A 297 9.23 -10.09 -20.13
C ALA A 297 9.70 -9.21 -18.97
N LEU A 298 8.75 -8.68 -18.18
CA LEU A 298 9.03 -7.96 -16.94
C LEU A 298 8.88 -8.93 -15.76
N ASP A 299 9.97 -9.63 -15.45
CA ASP A 299 10.13 -10.48 -14.26
C ASP A 299 10.98 -9.75 -13.20
N SER A 300 11.43 -10.47 -12.16
CA SER A 300 12.26 -9.87 -11.09
C SER A 300 13.52 -9.19 -11.62
N GLN A 301 14.23 -9.81 -12.58
CA GLN A 301 15.44 -9.24 -13.16
C GLN A 301 15.10 -8.02 -14.02
N GLY A 302 14.00 -8.11 -14.78
CA GLY A 302 13.49 -6.97 -15.55
C GLY A 302 13.11 -5.77 -14.67
N VAL A 303 12.51 -6.01 -13.50
CA VAL A 303 12.17 -4.94 -12.54
C VAL A 303 13.43 -4.24 -12.05
N GLU A 304 14.46 -4.98 -11.61
CA GLU A 304 15.72 -4.37 -11.17
C GLU A 304 16.39 -3.54 -12.27
N LEU A 305 16.37 -4.02 -13.51
CA LEU A 305 16.91 -3.28 -14.67
C LEU A 305 16.13 -1.98 -14.90
N LEU A 306 14.80 -2.07 -14.87
CA LEU A 306 13.94 -0.91 -15.08
C LEU A 306 14.09 0.12 -13.95
N GLU A 307 14.19 -0.32 -12.69
CA GLU A 307 14.47 0.57 -11.55
C GLU A 307 15.76 1.36 -11.74
N ARG A 308 16.84 0.70 -12.15
CA ARG A 308 18.13 1.38 -12.41
C ARG A 308 18.02 2.39 -13.54
N GLU A 309 17.32 2.06 -14.63
CA GLU A 309 17.14 3.00 -15.74
C GLU A 309 16.25 4.19 -15.37
N LEU A 310 15.18 3.97 -14.60
CA LEU A 310 14.37 5.07 -14.07
C LEU A 310 15.18 5.97 -13.13
N ALA A 311 15.98 5.39 -12.23
CA ALA A 311 16.82 6.15 -11.32
C ALA A 311 17.79 7.06 -12.08
N LYS A 312 18.46 6.54 -13.13
CA LYS A 312 19.32 7.34 -14.01
C LYS A 312 18.55 8.47 -14.70
N HIS A 313 17.35 8.17 -15.22
CA HIS A 313 16.56 9.14 -15.97
C HIS A 313 16.06 10.30 -15.10
N PHE A 314 15.78 10.06 -13.83
CA PHE A 314 15.30 11.07 -12.89
C PHE A 314 16.39 11.74 -12.06
N ALA A 315 17.60 11.18 -11.96
CA ALA A 315 18.69 11.75 -11.15
C ALA A 315 19.09 13.18 -11.56
N GLU A 316 18.86 13.56 -12.81
CA GLU A 316 19.31 14.83 -13.39
C GLU A 316 18.16 15.72 -13.90
N ARG A 317 16.90 15.34 -13.61
CA ARG A 317 15.72 16.00 -14.21
C ARG A 317 14.61 16.25 -13.19
N GLU A 318 14.19 17.50 -13.09
CA GLU A 318 13.01 17.91 -12.31
C GLU A 318 11.79 18.07 -13.23
N HIS A 319 10.59 17.70 -12.73
CA HIS A 319 9.31 17.89 -13.41
C HIS A 319 9.13 17.20 -14.77
N VAL A 320 9.73 16.01 -14.95
CA VAL A 320 9.59 15.24 -16.21
C VAL A 320 8.45 14.24 -16.16
N THR A 321 7.69 14.16 -17.24
CA THR A 321 6.74 13.07 -17.48
C THR A 321 7.38 12.03 -18.39
N LEU A 322 7.78 10.90 -17.80
CA LEU A 322 8.32 9.77 -18.53
C LEU A 322 7.20 8.86 -19.01
N THR A 323 7.25 8.46 -20.27
CA THR A 323 6.27 7.57 -20.87
C THR A 323 6.84 6.15 -21.02
N LEU A 324 6.23 5.15 -20.38
CA LEU A 324 6.54 3.74 -20.59
C LEU A 324 5.62 3.15 -21.65
N ASP A 325 6.15 2.85 -22.83
CA ASP A 325 5.43 2.13 -23.89
C ASP A 325 5.52 0.63 -23.64
N LEU A 326 4.37 0.02 -23.39
CA LEU A 326 4.21 -1.39 -23.06
C LEU A 326 3.72 -2.24 -24.26
N LYS A 327 3.72 -1.70 -25.48
CA LYS A 327 3.21 -2.38 -26.68
C LYS A 327 3.99 -3.65 -27.00
N ALA A 328 5.30 -3.58 -26.86
CA ALA A 328 6.21 -4.70 -27.14
C ALA A 328 6.44 -5.60 -25.91
N LEU A 329 5.88 -5.25 -24.74
CA LEU A 329 5.97 -6.03 -23.53
C LEU A 329 5.01 -7.23 -23.63
N GLN A 330 5.58 -8.43 -23.63
CA GLN A 330 4.87 -9.68 -23.95
C GLN A 330 4.37 -10.38 -22.69
N TYR A 331 5.04 -10.16 -21.55
CA TYR A 331 4.72 -10.80 -20.28
C TYR A 331 5.15 -9.93 -19.10
N ALA A 332 4.43 -10.04 -17.98
CA ALA A 332 4.87 -9.51 -16.69
C ALA A 332 4.46 -10.50 -15.60
N ASP A 333 5.38 -10.91 -14.73
CA ASP A 333 5.00 -11.75 -13.60
C ASP A 333 4.28 -10.93 -12.51
N LEU A 334 3.99 -11.54 -11.35
CA LEU A 334 3.31 -10.83 -10.27
C LEU A 334 4.13 -9.69 -9.70
N ARG A 335 5.47 -9.77 -9.74
CA ARG A 335 6.38 -8.70 -9.28
C ARG A 335 6.42 -7.57 -10.30
N GLY A 336 6.55 -7.90 -11.58
CA GLY A 336 6.47 -6.93 -12.68
C GLY A 336 5.14 -6.17 -12.70
N LEU A 337 4.03 -6.87 -12.48
CA LEU A 337 2.71 -6.22 -12.35
C LEU A 337 2.63 -5.32 -11.10
N ALA A 338 3.16 -5.77 -9.96
CA ALA A 338 3.22 -4.95 -8.74
C ALA A 338 4.00 -3.66 -8.99
N TYR A 339 5.13 -3.78 -9.67
CA TYR A 339 6.00 -2.67 -9.99
C TYR A 339 5.33 -1.67 -10.93
N LEU A 340 4.73 -2.13 -12.04
CA LEU A 340 3.99 -1.26 -12.98
C LEU A 340 2.86 -0.49 -12.29
N VAL A 341 2.08 -1.17 -11.44
CA VAL A 341 1.01 -0.53 -10.70
C VAL A 341 1.57 0.47 -9.69
N SER A 342 2.62 0.10 -8.95
CA SER A 342 3.24 0.97 -7.93
C SER A 342 3.89 2.21 -8.55
N LEU A 343 4.43 2.12 -9.77
CA LEU A 343 5.00 3.27 -10.50
C LEU A 343 3.96 4.38 -10.70
N SER A 344 2.72 4.01 -11.02
CA SER A 344 1.65 5.00 -11.22
C SER A 344 1.28 5.77 -9.94
N GLY A 345 1.51 5.17 -8.75
CA GLY A 345 1.33 5.81 -7.45
C GLY A 345 2.56 6.58 -6.97
N ARG A 346 3.76 6.05 -7.21
CA ARG A 346 5.04 6.55 -6.66
C ARG A 346 5.52 7.86 -7.26
N VAL A 347 5.39 8.04 -8.58
CA VAL A 347 6.17 9.08 -9.27
C VAL A 347 5.63 10.50 -9.01
N LYS A 348 4.36 10.65 -8.60
CA LYS A 348 3.78 11.96 -8.25
C LYS A 348 4.54 12.71 -7.14
N ARG A 349 5.29 12.02 -6.28
CA ARG A 349 5.91 12.62 -5.10
C ARG A 349 7.26 13.31 -5.37
N SER A 350 7.92 12.99 -6.47
CA SER A 350 9.17 13.66 -6.88
C SER A 350 8.94 14.82 -7.85
N GLY A 351 7.68 15.23 -8.07
CA GLY A 351 7.32 16.20 -9.10
C GLY A 351 7.39 15.66 -10.53
N CYS A 352 7.89 14.43 -10.72
CA CYS A 352 7.88 13.71 -11.98
C CYS A 352 6.54 12.96 -12.16
N SER A 353 6.28 12.39 -13.34
CA SER A 353 5.21 11.42 -13.49
C SER A 353 5.60 10.30 -14.45
N VAL A 354 5.07 9.09 -14.23
CA VAL A 354 5.21 7.97 -15.17
C VAL A 354 3.85 7.64 -15.76
N ALA A 355 3.74 7.74 -17.08
CA ALA A 355 2.55 7.34 -17.81
C ALA A 355 2.78 5.96 -18.47
N LEU A 356 1.89 5.01 -18.20
CA LEU A 356 1.88 3.71 -18.87
C LEU A 356 1.01 3.79 -20.13
N VAL A 357 1.60 3.58 -21.31
CA VAL A 357 0.92 3.72 -22.60
C VAL A 357 1.04 2.48 -23.49
N ASN A 358 0.14 2.40 -24.47
CA ASN A 358 0.10 1.36 -25.51
C ASN A 358 0.12 -0.08 -24.97
N THR A 359 -0.51 -0.31 -23.82
CA THR A 359 -0.52 -1.62 -23.18
C THR A 359 -1.08 -2.69 -24.12
N SER A 360 -0.34 -3.78 -24.31
CA SER A 360 -0.77 -4.89 -25.17
C SER A 360 -2.03 -5.57 -24.60
N LEU A 361 -2.89 -6.12 -25.48
CA LEU A 361 -4.10 -6.86 -25.06
C LEU A 361 -3.75 -8.05 -24.16
N GLN A 362 -2.62 -8.68 -24.41
CA GLN A 362 -2.10 -9.79 -23.61
C GLN A 362 -1.77 -9.32 -22.18
N LEU A 363 -1.04 -8.21 -22.04
CA LEU A 363 -0.69 -7.66 -20.73
C LEU A 363 -1.91 -7.14 -19.98
N MET A 364 -2.86 -6.48 -20.65
CA MET A 364 -4.13 -6.08 -20.03
C MET A 364 -4.94 -7.29 -19.53
N ARG A 365 -4.95 -8.39 -20.28
CA ARG A 365 -5.60 -9.64 -19.85
C ARG A 365 -4.90 -10.22 -18.62
N LEU A 366 -3.57 -10.26 -18.62
CA LEU A 366 -2.77 -10.75 -17.50
C LEU A 366 -3.01 -9.92 -16.23
N ALA A 367 -2.98 -8.59 -16.35
CA ALA A 367 -3.27 -7.65 -15.27
C ALA A 367 -4.67 -7.88 -14.68
N ARG A 368 -5.69 -7.99 -15.54
CA ARG A 368 -7.07 -8.29 -15.12
C ARG A 368 -7.16 -9.62 -14.38
N LEU A 369 -6.50 -10.66 -14.87
CA LEU A 369 -6.47 -11.99 -14.25
C LEU A 369 -5.70 -12.01 -12.91
N ALA A 370 -4.66 -11.18 -12.78
CA ALA A 370 -3.97 -10.94 -11.50
C ALA A 370 -4.82 -10.13 -10.50
N GLY A 371 -5.98 -9.64 -10.92
CA GLY A 371 -6.93 -8.92 -10.09
C GLY A 371 -6.83 -7.39 -10.19
N ILE A 372 -5.98 -6.83 -11.04
CA ILE A 372 -5.88 -5.36 -11.20
C ILE A 372 -7.26 -4.83 -11.65
N PRO A 373 -7.82 -3.82 -10.96
CA PRO A 373 -9.16 -3.33 -11.24
C PRO A 373 -9.29 -2.72 -12.64
N ALA A 374 -10.47 -2.85 -13.27
CA ALA A 374 -10.71 -2.32 -14.61
C ALA A 374 -10.64 -0.78 -14.68
N HIS A 375 -10.85 -0.10 -13.57
CA HIS A 375 -10.73 1.36 -13.47
C HIS A 375 -9.27 1.83 -13.40
N PHE A 376 -8.31 0.92 -13.15
CA PHE A 376 -6.90 1.24 -13.27
C PHE A 376 -6.55 1.38 -14.75
N LYS A 377 -6.23 2.62 -15.16
CA LYS A 377 -5.99 2.96 -16.57
C LYS A 377 -4.60 2.52 -17.01
N LEU A 378 -4.49 1.27 -17.44
CA LEU A 378 -3.45 0.86 -18.40
C LEU A 378 -3.87 1.41 -19.77
N THR A 379 -3.33 2.55 -20.19
CA THR A 379 -3.83 3.20 -21.42
C THR A 379 -3.48 2.36 -22.65
N SER A 380 -4.47 2.16 -23.52
CA SER A 380 -4.30 1.53 -24.83
C SER A 380 -4.20 2.60 -25.91
N ARG A 381 -3.72 2.19 -27.09
CA ARG A 381 -3.20 3.01 -28.21
C ARG A 381 -4.00 4.26 -28.64
N ASN A 382 -5.26 4.40 -28.25
CA ASN A 382 -6.14 5.50 -28.70
C ASN A 382 -6.40 6.62 -27.67
N THR A 383 -5.94 6.51 -26.42
CA THR A 383 -6.25 7.51 -25.37
C THR A 383 -5.06 8.39 -24.97
N ALA A 384 -3.83 7.97 -25.24
CA ALA A 384 -2.63 8.69 -24.82
C ALA A 384 -2.42 9.99 -25.61
N GLU A 385 -2.69 9.99 -26.93
CA GLU A 385 -2.53 11.19 -27.77
C GLU A 385 -3.54 12.31 -27.45
N ARG A 386 -4.71 11.98 -26.89
CA ARG A 386 -5.71 13.00 -26.48
C ARG A 386 -5.44 13.62 -25.11
N ASN A 387 -4.88 12.87 -24.17
CA ASN A 387 -4.65 13.38 -22.81
C ASN A 387 -3.33 14.12 -22.64
N ILE A 388 -2.34 13.87 -23.51
CA ILE A 388 -1.06 14.60 -23.49
C ILE A 388 -1.20 15.93 -24.24
N GLN A 389 -2.21 16.07 -25.10
CA GLN A 389 -2.40 17.21 -25.99
C GLN A 389 -3.68 18.00 -25.66
N GLY A 390 -3.74 18.52 -24.43
CA GLY A 390 -4.56 19.69 -24.10
C GLY A 390 -6.00 19.45 -23.62
N ASP A 391 -6.18 19.67 -22.32
CA ASP A 391 -7.25 20.53 -21.78
C ASP A 391 -7.14 21.95 -22.40
N LYS A 392 -7.39 22.03 -23.71
CA LYS A 392 -7.69 23.26 -24.44
C LYS A 392 -8.88 22.99 -25.35
N VAL A 393 -10.05 22.88 -24.76
CA VAL A 393 -11.27 23.37 -25.40
C VAL A 393 -12.03 24.17 -24.34
N VAL A 394 -11.70 25.46 -24.30
CA VAL A 394 -12.64 26.49 -23.92
C VAL A 394 -13.60 26.61 -25.11
N ASP A 395 -14.87 26.29 -24.87
CA ASP A 395 -16.00 27.18 -25.13
C ASP A 395 -17.25 26.65 -24.42
#